data_AF-A0A352RRD0-F1
#
_entry.id   AF-A0A352RRD0-F1
#
_cell.length_a   1.000
_cell.length_b   1.000
_cell.length_c   1.000
_cell.angle_alpha   90.00
_cell.angle_beta   90.00
_cell.angle_gamma   90.00
#
_symmetry.space_group_name_H-M   'P 1'
#
loop_
_entity.id
_entity.type
_entity.pdbx_description
1 polymer ?
#
loop_
_entity_poly.entity_id
_entity_poly.type
_entity_poly.pdbx_seq_one_letter_code
_entity_poly.pdbx_strand_id
1 'polypeptide(L)'
;ADIVAGIERIAAKRGLQASVERVTPVNNAPCARWLMDQFGAVLKKRGHEVFELPSGAGHDAMMMHRIIDVAMLFVRCGNGGISHNPLETITEEDAQQAAEVFVDFLRHFRVKD
;
A
#
# COMPACT_ATOMS: atom_id res chain seq x y z
N ALA A 1 22.25 4.68 -13.36
CA ALA A 1 22.88 5.97 -13.71
C ALA A 1 22.05 7.07 -13.05
N ASP A 2 22.70 7.96 -12.31
CA ASP A 2 22.10 8.92 -11.39
C ASP A 2 21.14 9.91 -12.09
N ILE A 3 19.89 9.99 -11.61
CA ILE A 3 18.83 10.87 -12.13
C ILE A 3 19.29 12.33 -12.07
N VAL A 4 19.99 12.73 -11.01
CA VAL A 4 20.50 14.10 -10.82
C VAL A 4 21.55 14.42 -11.88
N ALA A 5 22.52 13.52 -12.09
CA ALA A 5 23.51 13.68 -13.16
C ALA A 5 22.86 13.72 -14.55
N GLY A 6 21.73 13.04 -14.73
CA GLY A 6 20.91 13.12 -15.94
C GLY A 6 20.31 14.51 -16.17
N ILE A 7 19.73 15.10 -15.13
CA ILE A 7 19.16 16.46 -15.13
C ILE A 7 20.25 17.48 -15.47
N GLU A 8 21.39 17.42 -14.76
CA GLU A 8 22.52 18.35 -14.94
C GLU A 8 23.07 18.30 -16.37
N ARG A 9 23.24 17.09 -16.93
CA ARG A 9 23.71 16.92 -18.31
C ARG A 9 22.75 17.53 -19.34
N ILE A 10 21.44 17.36 -19.15
CA ILE A 10 20.44 17.95 -20.06
C ILE A 10 20.43 19.48 -19.95
N ALA A 11 20.53 20.02 -18.74
CA ALA A 11 20.58 21.46 -18.50
C ALA A 11 21.82 22.09 -19.15
N ALA A 12 23.01 21.50 -18.95
CA ALA A 12 24.25 21.95 -19.56
C ALA A 12 24.17 21.96 -21.10
N LYS A 13 23.66 20.88 -21.71
CA LYS A 13 23.49 20.79 -23.18
C LYS A 13 22.57 21.89 -23.73
N ARG A 14 21.63 22.40 -22.93
CA ARG A 14 20.65 23.42 -23.32
C ARG A 14 21.01 24.84 -22.85
N GLY A 15 22.15 25.03 -22.20
CA GLY A 15 22.53 26.33 -21.63
C GLY A 15 21.63 26.79 -20.48
N LEU A 16 21.03 25.85 -19.75
CA LEU A 16 20.14 26.10 -18.62
C LEU A 16 20.85 25.86 -17.29
N GLN A 17 20.37 26.51 -16.22
CA GLN A 17 20.73 26.18 -14.84
C GLN A 17 19.65 25.28 -14.22
N ALA A 18 20.07 24.30 -13.41
CA ALA A 18 19.17 23.41 -12.68
C ALA A 18 19.44 23.49 -11.17
N SER A 19 18.37 23.52 -10.38
CA SER A 19 18.40 23.36 -8.92
C SER A 19 17.61 22.12 -8.56
N VAL A 20 18.16 21.26 -7.70
CA VAL A 20 17.54 20.00 -7.28
C VAL A 20 17.54 19.94 -5.76
N GLU A 21 16.34 19.97 -5.18
CA GLU A 21 16.13 19.72 -3.75
C GLU A 21 15.63 18.29 -3.55
N ARG A 22 16.29 17.52 -2.68
CA ARG A 22 15.83 16.19 -2.30
C ARG A 22 14.89 16.29 -1.11
N VAL A 23 13.61 16.02 -1.35
CA VAL A 23 12.64 15.81 -0.29
C VAL A 23 12.97 14.51 0.44
N THR A 24 12.79 14.49 1.77
CA THR A 24 13.02 13.30 2.59
C THR A 24 12.21 12.12 2.05
N PRO A 25 12.83 10.97 1.75
CA PRO A 25 12.10 9.80 1.29
C PRO A 25 11.20 9.28 2.42
N VAL A 26 9.99 8.83 2.05
CA VAL A 26 9.19 8.02 2.96
C VAL A 26 9.85 6.65 3.05
N ASN A 27 10.32 6.29 4.23
CA ASN A 27 10.96 4.98 4.47
C ASN A 27 9.93 3.84 4.37
N ASN A 28 10.45 2.62 4.19
CA ASN A 28 9.63 1.40 4.23
C ASN A 28 8.82 1.34 5.54
N ALA A 29 7.53 1.00 5.43
CA ALA A 29 6.63 0.85 6.57
C ALA A 29 6.13 -0.59 6.66
N PRO A 30 6.84 -1.49 7.37
CA PRO A 30 6.44 -2.89 7.49
C PRO A 30 5.14 -3.02 8.27
N CYS A 31 4.18 -3.77 7.71
CA CYS A 31 3.00 -4.19 8.46
C CYS A 31 3.38 -5.16 9.59
N ALA A 32 2.69 -5.06 10.72
CA ALA A 32 2.97 -5.89 11.88
C ALA A 32 2.50 -7.33 11.64
N ARG A 33 3.41 -8.29 11.83
CA ARG A 33 3.17 -9.71 11.54
C ARG A 33 1.93 -10.26 12.26
N TRP A 34 1.75 -9.92 13.54
CA TRP A 34 0.63 -10.40 14.35
C TRP A 34 -0.74 -9.92 13.86
N LEU A 35 -0.81 -8.76 13.20
CA LEU A 35 -2.02 -8.27 12.54
C LEU A 35 -2.24 -8.97 11.19
N MET A 36 -1.17 -9.11 10.40
CA MET A 36 -1.21 -9.83 9.13
C MET A 36 -1.63 -11.30 9.31
N ASP A 37 -1.15 -11.98 10.35
CA ASP A 37 -1.53 -13.36 10.67
C ASP A 37 -3.03 -13.47 11.00
N GLN A 38 -3.57 -12.49 11.73
CA GLN A 38 -4.99 -12.44 12.04
C GLN A 38 -5.84 -12.21 10.79
N PHE A 39 -5.45 -11.28 9.90
CA PHE A 39 -6.11 -11.13 8.60
C PHE A 39 -6.02 -12.42 7.76
N GLY A 40 -4.85 -13.05 7.72
CA GLY A 40 -4.64 -14.32 7.02
C GLY A 40 -5.52 -15.44 7.54
N ALA A 41 -5.73 -15.52 8.86
CA ALA A 41 -6.64 -16.50 9.46
C ALA A 41 -8.11 -16.26 9.06
N VAL A 42 -8.55 -14.99 9.04
CA VAL A 42 -9.90 -14.62 8.62
C VAL A 42 -10.12 -14.90 7.14
N LEU A 43 -9.15 -14.55 6.27
CA LEU A 43 -9.21 -14.85 4.84
C LEU A 43 -9.35 -16.35 4.59
N LYS A 44 -8.52 -17.18 5.23
CA LYS A 44 -8.61 -18.65 5.13
C LYS A 44 -9.96 -19.19 5.63
N LYS A 45 -10.47 -18.68 6.75
CA LYS A 45 -11.78 -19.06 7.30
C LYS A 45 -12.92 -18.80 6.32
N ARG A 46 -12.80 -17.74 5.51
CA ARG A 46 -13.78 -17.38 4.47
C ARG A 46 -13.52 -18.04 3.12
N GLY A 47 -12.54 -18.94 3.02
CA GLY A 47 -12.24 -19.69 1.80
C GLY A 47 -11.34 -18.95 0.80
N HIS A 48 -10.70 -17.85 1.21
CA HIS A 48 -9.78 -17.09 0.36
C HIS A 48 -8.34 -17.62 0.49
N GLU A 49 -7.62 -17.64 -0.62
CA GLU A 49 -6.16 -17.79 -0.61
C GLU A 49 -5.50 -16.53 -0.03
N VAL A 50 -4.44 -16.72 0.75
CA VAL A 50 -3.74 -15.60 1.40
C VAL A 50 -2.53 -15.22 0.57
N PHE A 51 -2.56 -14.00 0.03
CA PHE A 51 -1.42 -13.39 -0.65
C PHE A 51 -0.86 -12.26 0.20
N GLU A 52 0.46 -12.28 0.42
CA GLU A 52 1.18 -11.18 1.06
C GLU A 52 1.86 -10.35 -0.03
N LEU A 53 1.53 -9.06 -0.10
CA LEU A 53 1.99 -8.15 -1.14
C LEU A 53 2.58 -6.87 -0.50
N PRO A 54 3.71 -6.35 -0.99
CA PRO A 54 4.13 -4.99 -0.65
C PRO A 54 3.18 -3.98 -1.33
N SER A 55 2.79 -2.92 -0.61
CA SER A 55 2.13 -1.78 -1.26
C SER A 55 3.16 -0.93 -2.01
N GLY A 56 2.92 -0.69 -3.29
CA GLY A 56 3.71 0.24 -4.10
C GLY A 56 3.28 1.71 -3.97
N ALA A 57 2.17 1.97 -3.28
CA ALA A 57 1.59 3.30 -3.12
C ALA A 57 1.75 3.83 -1.68
N GLY A 58 1.74 5.16 -1.56
CA GLY A 58 1.68 5.83 -0.27
C GLY A 58 0.30 5.69 0.38
N HIS A 59 0.24 5.33 1.66
CA HIS A 59 -0.98 5.32 2.46
C HIS A 59 -0.74 5.95 3.83
N ASP A 60 -1.79 6.43 4.50
CA ASP A 60 -1.69 6.95 5.87
C ASP A 60 -1.06 5.94 6.84
N ALA A 61 -1.29 4.64 6.60
CA ALA A 61 -0.66 3.54 7.34
C ALA A 61 0.88 3.66 7.40
N MET A 62 1.53 4.22 6.37
CA MET A 62 2.98 4.43 6.37
C MET A 62 3.43 5.43 7.42
N MET A 63 2.63 6.47 7.66
CA MET A 63 2.89 7.46 8.72
C MET A 63 2.49 6.91 10.09
N MET A 64 1.34 6.24 10.17
CA MET A 64 0.81 5.63 11.39
C MET A 64 1.73 4.54 11.95
N HIS A 65 2.43 3.80 11.10
CA HIS A 65 3.40 2.78 11.51
C HIS A 65 4.46 3.29 12.49
N ARG A 66 4.75 4.59 12.48
CA ARG A 66 5.74 5.21 13.38
C ARG A 66 5.29 5.27 14.84
N ILE A 67 3.98 5.12 15.12
CA ILE A 67 3.40 5.26 16.45
C ILE A 67 2.51 4.07 16.86
N ILE A 68 2.08 3.25 15.92
CA ILE A 68 1.25 2.06 16.18
C ILE A 68 1.54 0.94 15.17
N ASP A 69 1.29 -0.30 15.58
CA ASP A 69 1.28 -1.46 14.69
C ASP A 69 0.14 -1.33 13.66
N VAL A 70 0.44 -1.57 12.38
CA VAL A 70 -0.52 -1.46 11.27
C VAL A 70 -0.52 -2.73 10.42
N ALA A 71 -1.66 -3.04 9.80
CA ALA A 71 -1.75 -3.97 8.68
C ALA A 71 -2.82 -3.45 7.71
N MET A 72 -2.73 -3.86 6.45
CA MET A 72 -3.67 -3.46 5.41
C MET A 72 -4.29 -4.68 4.75
N LEU A 73 -5.58 -4.56 4.41
CA LEU A 73 -6.29 -5.52 3.56
C LEU A 73 -6.43 -4.91 2.17
N PHE A 74 -5.91 -5.61 1.15
CA PHE A 74 -6.07 -5.20 -0.24
C PHE A 74 -7.31 -5.81 -0.87
N VAL A 75 -7.90 -5.05 -1.78
CA VAL A 75 -9.06 -5.44 -2.60
C VAL A 75 -8.65 -5.36 -4.06
N ARG A 76 -9.11 -6.29 -4.89
CA ARG A 76 -8.83 -6.25 -6.33
C ARG A 76 -9.43 -5.00 -6.94
N CYS A 77 -8.65 -4.33 -7.77
CA CYS A 77 -9.12 -3.23 -8.59
C CYS A 77 -9.38 -3.73 -10.01
N GLY A 78 -10.53 -3.35 -10.57
CA GLY A 78 -10.93 -3.70 -11.92
C GLY A 78 -10.11 -2.97 -12.99
N ASN A 79 -10.49 -3.17 -14.25
CA ASN A 79 -9.86 -2.51 -15.41
C ASN A 79 -8.33 -2.64 -15.45
N GLY A 80 -7.79 -3.79 -15.01
CA GLY A 80 -6.36 -4.06 -15.00
C GLY A 80 -5.59 -3.40 -13.86
N GLY A 81 -6.26 -3.01 -12.77
CA GLY A 81 -5.62 -2.36 -11.63
C GLY A 81 -5.43 -0.86 -11.78
N ILE A 82 -6.22 -0.22 -12.66
CA ILE A 82 -6.19 1.23 -12.86
C ILE A 82 -6.60 1.94 -11.57
N SER A 83 -5.80 2.92 -11.14
CA SER A 83 -6.13 3.83 -10.04
C SER A 83 -5.80 5.29 -10.38
N HIS A 84 -6.30 6.26 -9.61
CA HIS A 84 -6.18 7.70 -9.86
C HIS A 84 -6.75 8.11 -11.24
N ASN A 85 -7.82 7.43 -11.66
CA ASN A 85 -8.45 7.60 -12.96
C ASN A 85 -9.97 7.39 -12.82
N PRO A 86 -10.82 8.12 -13.57
CA PRO A 86 -12.26 7.88 -13.57
C PRO A 86 -12.71 6.46 -13.94
N LEU A 87 -11.84 5.66 -14.58
CA LEU A 87 -12.06 4.25 -14.88
C LEU A 87 -11.66 3.31 -13.72
N GLU A 88 -11.19 3.83 -12.59
CA GLU A 88 -10.98 3.05 -11.37
C GLU A 88 -12.32 2.43 -10.94
N THR A 89 -12.32 1.13 -10.64
CA THR A 89 -13.52 0.40 -10.28
C THR A 89 -13.22 -0.79 -9.40
N ILE A 90 -14.21 -1.22 -8.61
CA ILE A 90 -14.23 -2.48 -7.88
C ILE A 90 -15.55 -3.19 -8.17
N THR A 91 -15.58 -4.52 -8.08
CA THR A 91 -16.84 -5.25 -8.18
C THR A 91 -17.61 -5.16 -6.87
N GLU A 92 -18.94 -5.29 -6.93
CA GLU A 92 -19.78 -5.41 -5.73
C GLU A 92 -19.34 -6.59 -4.86
N GLU A 93 -19.00 -7.71 -5.49
CA GLU A 93 -18.50 -8.91 -4.83
C GLU A 93 -17.20 -8.64 -4.06
N ASP A 94 -16.20 -8.03 -4.71
CA ASP A 94 -14.94 -7.69 -4.05
C ASP A 94 -15.15 -6.72 -2.87
N ALA A 95 -16.04 -5.74 -3.03
CA ALA A 95 -16.40 -4.80 -1.96
C ALA A 95 -17.06 -5.50 -0.78
N GLN A 96 -18.02 -6.39 -1.04
CA GLN A 96 -18.70 -7.18 -0.01
C GLN A 96 -17.73 -8.09 0.72
N GLN A 97 -16.91 -8.86 -0.01
CA GLN A 97 -15.93 -9.77 0.58
C GLN A 97 -14.94 -9.02 1.48
N ALA A 98 -14.43 -7.86 1.03
CA ALA A 98 -13.54 -7.04 1.82
C ALA A 98 -14.19 -6.53 3.12
N ALA A 99 -15.42 -6.02 3.03
CA ALA A 99 -16.17 -5.54 4.20
C ALA A 99 -16.41 -6.68 5.20
N GLU A 100 -16.81 -7.85 4.71
CA GLU A 100 -17.07 -9.02 5.55
C GLU A 100 -15.80 -9.58 6.22
N VAL A 101 -14.67 -9.63 5.51
CA VAL A 101 -13.36 -9.97 6.07
C VAL A 101 -12.98 -8.98 7.17
N PHE A 102 -13.11 -7.69 6.91
CA PHE A 102 -12.74 -6.65 7.87
C PHE A 102 -13.62 -6.69 9.13
N VAL A 103 -14.93 -6.89 8.98
CA VAL A 103 -15.86 -7.06 10.11
C VAL A 103 -15.53 -8.32 10.92
N ASP A 104 -15.22 -9.44 10.26
CA ASP A 104 -14.86 -10.68 10.96
C ASP A 104 -13.52 -10.55 11.71
N PHE A 105 -12.55 -9.84 11.13
CA PHE A 105 -11.30 -9.46 11.80
C PHE A 105 -11.56 -8.65 13.06
N LEU A 106 -12.37 -7.59 12.99
CA LEU A 106 -12.67 -6.74 14.15
C LEU A 106 -13.39 -7.51 15.27
N ARG A 107 -14.34 -8.40 14.90
CA ARG A 107 -15.10 -9.21 15.88
C ARG A 107 -14.26 -10.24 16.61
N HIS A 108 -13.18 -10.69 16.00
CA HIS A 108 -12.29 -11.72 16.56
C HIS A 108 -10.89 -11.18 16.83
N PHE A 109 -10.74 -9.86 16.90
CA PHE A 109 -9.46 -9.20 17.13
C PHE A 109 -8.88 -9.62 18.46
N ARG A 110 -7.63 -10.09 18.42
CA ARG A 110 -6.86 -10.46 19.60
C ARG A 110 -5.73 -9.46 19.74
N VAL A 111 -5.66 -8.83 20.91
CA VAL A 111 -4.52 -7.99 21.28
C VAL A 111 -3.25 -8.83 21.29
N LYS A 112 -2.13 -8.19 20.94
CA LYS A 112 -0.81 -8.78 21.08
C LYS A 112 -0.53 -9.02 22.57
N ASP A 113 -0.09 -10.23 22.91
CA ASP A 113 0.37 -10.58 24.26
C ASP A 113 1.58 -9.71 24.69
#